data_AF-A0AAJ2KS72-F1
#
_entry.id   AF-A0AAJ2KS72-F1
#
_cell.length_a   1.000
_cell.length_b   1.000
_cell.length_c   1.000
_cell.angle_alpha   90.00
_cell.angle_beta   90.00
_cell.angle_gamma   90.00
#
_symmetry.space_group_name_H-M   'P 1'
#
loop_
_entity.id
_entity.type
_entity.pdbx_description
1 polymer ?
#
loop_
_entity_poly.entity_id
_entity_poly.type
_entity_poly.pdbx_seq_one_letter_code
_entity_poly.pdbx_strand_id
1 'polypeptide(L)'
;MVKDGSRHLSNVTVHPGSAYIISRGTFPGYFLKDKKVIDKVYAAIDLMLFRNYIAPALSINHRFVGTEPFCQLTAEYNRAMHRWLEDETSASACISVHEIDRKTDGNNVPVSASAVRRLLNENKISAASRMVPATTRAFLNNGVQHQPCLSKPFSAVV
;
A
#
# COMPACT_ATOMS: atom_id res chain seq x y z
N MET A 1 -3.18 -13.93 -7.36
CA MET A 1 -2.69 -12.72 -8.04
C MET A 1 -1.31 -12.26 -7.55
N VAL A 2 -1.16 -11.69 -6.35
CA VAL A 2 0.16 -11.17 -5.88
C VAL A 2 1.18 -12.30 -5.72
N LYS A 3 0.80 -13.40 -5.04
CA LYS A 3 1.63 -14.61 -4.90
C LYS A 3 2.09 -15.17 -6.26
N ASP A 4 1.20 -15.17 -7.25
CA ASP A 4 1.54 -15.64 -8.61
C ASP A 4 2.53 -14.69 -9.29
N GLY A 5 2.35 -13.37 -9.10
CA GLY A 5 3.23 -12.35 -9.65
C GLY A 5 4.64 -12.39 -9.06
N SER A 6 4.78 -12.81 -7.81
CA SER A 6 6.06 -12.92 -7.12
C SER A 6 6.69 -14.32 -7.15
N ARG A 7 6.04 -15.32 -7.77
CA ARG A 7 6.49 -16.73 -7.73
C ARG A 7 7.90 -16.97 -8.28
N HIS A 8 8.36 -16.11 -9.17
CA HIS A 8 9.71 -16.18 -9.76
C HIS A 8 10.81 -15.66 -8.81
N LEU A 9 10.45 -15.05 -7.68
CA LEU A 9 11.37 -14.52 -6.68
C LEU A 9 11.43 -15.50 -5.49
N SER A 10 12.54 -16.22 -5.37
CA SER A 10 12.73 -17.23 -4.32
C SER A 10 12.93 -16.64 -2.92
N ASN A 11 13.28 -15.35 -2.83
CA ASN A 11 13.55 -14.63 -1.60
C ASN A 11 12.41 -13.66 -1.19
N VAL A 12 11.21 -13.83 -1.76
CA VAL A 12 10.04 -13.00 -1.43
C VAL A 12 8.96 -13.83 -0.76
N THR A 13 8.61 -13.43 0.46
CA THR A 13 7.45 -13.97 1.19
C THR A 13 6.29 -13.00 1.12
N VAL A 14 5.14 -13.45 0.63
CA VAL A 14 3.92 -12.64 0.59
C VAL A 14 3.12 -12.86 1.87
N HIS A 15 3.12 -11.85 2.74
CA HIS A 15 2.27 -11.83 3.93
C HIS A 15 0.87 -11.29 3.60
N PRO A 16 -0.21 -11.91 4.12
CA PRO A 16 -1.53 -11.32 4.05
C PRO A 16 -1.55 -10.00 4.83
N GLY A 17 -2.18 -8.97 4.27
CA GLY A 17 -2.49 -7.76 5.03
C GLY A 17 -3.40 -8.10 6.21
N SER A 18 -3.20 -7.44 7.34
CA SER A 18 -4.06 -7.56 8.53
C SER A 18 -4.82 -6.25 8.78
N ALA A 19 -5.62 -6.22 9.86
CA ALA A 19 -6.27 -5.00 10.34
C ALA A 19 -5.28 -3.95 10.89
N TYR A 20 -3.97 -4.15 10.80
CA TYR A 20 -2.95 -3.27 11.41
C TYR A 20 -1.89 -2.76 10.43
N ILE A 21 -1.96 -3.13 9.15
CA ILE A 21 -1.05 -2.61 8.10
C ILE A 21 -1.86 -1.69 7.20
N ILE A 22 -1.76 -0.37 7.40
CA ILE A 22 -2.48 0.67 6.62
C ILE A 22 -3.97 0.30 6.49
N SER A 23 -4.63 0.16 7.64
CA SER A 23 -6.03 -0.28 7.71
C SER A 23 -6.95 0.88 8.10
N ARG A 24 -8.27 0.68 8.01
CA ARG A 24 -9.24 1.64 8.57
C ARG A 24 -9.13 1.80 10.08
N GLY A 25 -8.57 0.81 10.79
CA GLY A 25 -8.42 0.83 12.25
C GLY A 25 -7.21 1.64 12.72
N THR A 26 -6.12 1.65 11.94
CA THR A 26 -4.88 2.41 12.29
C THR A 26 -4.76 3.71 11.52
N PHE A 27 -5.34 3.79 10.32
CA PHE A 27 -5.28 4.95 9.44
C PHE A 27 -6.58 5.19 8.67
N PRO A 28 -7.70 5.50 9.34
CA PRO A 28 -8.99 5.75 8.69
C PRO A 28 -8.95 6.92 7.70
N GLY A 29 -8.13 7.94 7.97
CA GLY A 29 -7.90 9.09 7.08
C GLY A 29 -7.35 8.72 5.70
N TYR A 30 -6.55 7.65 5.61
CA TYR A 30 -6.10 7.12 4.30
C TYR A 30 -7.27 6.69 3.41
N PHE A 31 -8.40 6.30 4.03
CA PHE A 31 -9.61 5.87 3.35
C PHE A 31 -10.73 6.93 3.35
N LEU A 32 -10.60 8.02 4.11
CA LEU A 32 -11.62 9.06 4.32
C LEU A 32 -11.03 10.45 4.02
N LYS A 33 -11.60 11.16 3.04
CA LYS A 33 -10.99 12.36 2.44
C LYS A 33 -11.09 13.67 3.25
N ASP A 34 -11.55 13.64 4.51
CA ASP A 34 -11.77 14.84 5.31
C ASP A 34 -11.16 14.72 6.70
N LYS A 35 -9.97 15.33 6.89
CA LYS A 35 -9.44 16.05 8.09
C LYS A 35 -7.89 16.00 8.16
N LYS A 36 -7.22 16.98 7.52
CA LYS A 36 -5.74 17.03 7.36
C LYS A 36 -4.90 16.89 8.64
N VAL A 37 -5.33 17.42 9.79
CA VAL A 37 -4.57 17.30 11.06
C VAL A 37 -4.66 15.87 11.61
N ILE A 38 -5.83 15.28 11.51
CA ILE A 38 -6.11 13.91 11.97
C ILE A 38 -5.30 12.91 11.15
N ASP A 39 -5.14 13.16 9.85
CA ASP A 39 -4.35 12.30 8.95
C ASP A 39 -2.87 12.21 9.37
N LYS A 40 -2.27 13.31 9.83
CA LYS A 40 -0.87 13.31 10.31
C LYS A 40 -0.68 12.49 11.57
N VAL A 41 -1.64 12.58 12.50
CA VAL A 41 -1.62 11.80 13.74
C VAL A 41 -1.75 10.32 13.44
N TYR A 42 -2.69 9.95 12.56
CA TYR A 42 -2.85 8.55 12.17
C TYR A 42 -1.65 7.99 11.41
N ALA A 43 -1.04 8.79 10.52
CA ALA A 43 0.20 8.40 9.87
C ALA A 43 1.31 8.10 10.89
N ALA A 44 1.47 8.96 11.91
CA ALA A 44 2.44 8.72 12.97
C ALA A 44 2.14 7.43 13.76
N ILE A 45 0.88 7.21 14.17
CA ILE A 45 0.48 6.01 14.91
C ILE A 45 0.77 4.73 14.11
N ASP A 46 0.38 4.70 12.83
CA ASP A 46 0.62 3.55 11.95
C ASP A 46 2.12 3.27 11.77
N LEU A 47 2.94 4.31 11.60
CA LEU A 47 4.40 4.18 11.46
C LEU A 47 5.09 3.76 12.75
N MET A 48 4.65 4.28 13.90
CA MET A 48 5.15 3.84 15.20
C MET A 48 4.78 2.39 15.49
N LEU A 49 3.55 1.98 15.17
CA LEU A 49 3.11 0.59 15.31
C LEU A 49 3.98 -0.33 14.43
N PHE A 50 4.21 0.07 13.18
CA PHE A 50 5.07 -0.66 12.26
C PHE A 50 6.50 -0.79 12.80
N ARG A 51 7.12 0.33 13.19
CA ARG A 51 8.51 0.37 13.67
C ARG A 51 8.72 -0.42 14.95
N ASN A 52 7.79 -0.31 15.90
CA ASN A 52 7.99 -0.85 17.24
C ASN A 52 7.56 -2.31 17.37
N TYR A 53 6.64 -2.80 16.52
CA TYR A 53 6.05 -4.13 16.69
C TYR A 53 6.14 -5.01 15.45
N ILE A 54 5.89 -4.48 14.26
CA ILE A 54 5.86 -5.30 13.03
C ILE A 54 7.27 -5.54 12.50
N ALA A 55 8.08 -4.49 12.40
CA ALA A 55 9.42 -4.58 11.85
C ALA A 55 10.35 -5.48 12.68
N PRO A 56 10.37 -5.41 14.03
CA PRO A 56 11.21 -6.31 14.83
C PRO A 56 10.80 -7.78 14.71
N ALA A 57 9.49 -8.06 14.71
CA ALA A 57 8.95 -9.42 14.60
C ALA A 57 9.28 -10.09 13.25
N LEU A 58 9.49 -9.30 12.21
CA LEU A 58 9.82 -9.76 10.85
C LEU A 58 11.27 -9.46 10.46
N SER A 59 12.09 -8.95 11.39
CA SER A 59 13.48 -8.51 11.16
C SER A 59 13.63 -7.55 9.96
N ILE A 60 12.67 -6.62 9.80
CA ILE A 60 12.66 -5.61 8.75
C ILE A 60 13.54 -4.43 9.15
N ASN A 61 14.48 -4.08 8.27
CA ASN A 61 15.39 -2.94 8.38
C ASN A 61 15.33 -1.99 7.15
N HIS A 62 14.63 -2.40 6.09
CA HIS A 62 14.39 -1.59 4.89
C HIS A 62 12.91 -1.57 4.52
N ARG A 63 12.40 -0.40 4.10
CA ARG A 63 11.05 -0.24 3.58
C ARG A 63 11.08 0.46 2.22
N PHE A 64 10.53 -0.19 1.21
CA PHE A 64 10.45 0.35 -0.16
C PHE A 64 9.04 0.84 -0.46
N VAL A 65 8.93 2.04 -1.03
CA VAL A 65 7.66 2.63 -1.46
C VAL A 65 7.81 3.29 -2.82
N GLY A 66 6.70 3.44 -3.55
CA GLY A 66 6.70 4.19 -4.80
C GLY A 66 6.58 5.69 -4.55
N THR A 67 7.21 6.51 -5.39
CA THR A 67 6.95 7.95 -5.42
C THR A 67 5.46 8.22 -5.72
N GLU A 68 4.91 9.27 -5.12
CA GLU A 68 3.48 9.59 -5.24
C GLU A 68 3.25 11.02 -5.75
N PRO A 69 3.07 11.19 -7.07
CA PRO A 69 2.89 12.51 -7.66
C PRO A 69 1.43 13.00 -7.67
N PHE A 70 0.45 12.14 -7.39
CA PHE A 70 -0.98 12.48 -7.57
C PHE A 70 -1.72 12.69 -6.26
N CYS A 71 -1.39 11.92 -5.22
CA CYS A 71 -2.10 11.94 -3.95
C CYS A 71 -1.27 12.64 -2.87
N GLN A 72 -1.63 13.89 -2.56
CA GLN A 72 -0.95 14.66 -1.51
C GLN A 72 -0.90 13.92 -0.17
N LEU A 73 -1.99 13.26 0.24
CA LEU A 73 -2.04 12.50 1.49
C LEU A 73 -1.01 11.37 1.53
N THR A 74 -0.88 10.61 0.43
CA THR A 74 0.09 9.52 0.35
C THR A 74 1.51 10.07 0.25
N ALA A 75 1.73 11.19 -0.44
CA ALA A 75 3.03 11.88 -0.46
C ALA A 75 3.46 12.40 0.93
N GLU A 76 2.51 12.92 1.73
CA GLU A 76 2.76 13.26 3.13
C GLU A 76 3.09 12.03 3.97
N TYR A 77 2.44 10.89 3.71
CA TYR A 77 2.75 9.64 4.40
C TYR A 77 4.15 9.13 4.04
N ASN A 78 4.62 9.28 2.79
CA ASN A 78 6.02 9.00 2.42
C ASN A 78 7.00 9.89 3.19
N ARG A 79 6.74 11.20 3.29
CA ARG A 79 7.55 12.10 4.14
C ARG A 79 7.54 11.70 5.61
N ALA A 80 6.38 11.29 6.11
CA ALA A 80 6.25 10.82 7.48
C ALA A 80 7.04 9.51 7.70
N MET A 81 7.10 8.62 6.71
CA MET A 81 7.93 7.40 6.77
C MET A 81 9.38 7.74 7.02
N HIS A 82 9.99 8.62 6.21
CA HIS A 82 11.36 9.07 6.44
C HIS A 82 11.54 9.63 7.85
N ARG A 83 10.65 10.54 8.27
CA ARG A 83 10.74 11.14 9.61
C ARG A 83 10.65 10.13 10.75
N TRP A 84 9.69 9.21 10.73
CA TRP A 84 9.39 8.37 11.89
C TRP A 84 10.16 7.05 11.90
N LEU A 85 10.52 6.52 10.72
CA LEU A 85 11.20 5.25 10.59
C LEU A 85 12.72 5.40 10.65
N GLU A 86 13.25 6.54 10.22
CA GLU A 86 14.70 6.81 10.20
C GLU A 86 15.21 7.62 11.39
N ASP A 87 14.33 8.05 12.30
CA ASP A 87 14.71 8.81 13.50
C ASP A 87 15.58 7.97 14.45
N GLU A 88 16.86 8.31 14.56
CA GLU A 88 17.85 7.63 15.40
C GLU A 88 17.61 7.82 16.91
N THR A 89 16.78 8.79 17.32
CA THR A 89 16.50 9.06 18.74
C THR A 89 15.47 8.11 19.35
N SER A 90 14.77 7.33 18.52
CA SER A 90 13.80 6.34 18.98
C SER A 90 14.46 5.13 19.63
N ALA A 91 13.80 4.55 20.63
CA ALA A 91 14.27 3.31 21.27
C ALA A 91 14.27 2.08 20.34
N SER A 92 13.46 2.11 19.28
CA SER A 92 13.38 1.03 18.28
C SER A 92 14.41 1.22 17.18
N ALA A 93 14.88 0.12 16.58
CA ALA A 93 15.83 0.15 15.46
C ALA A 93 15.35 1.05 14.31
N CYS A 94 16.30 1.71 13.65
CA CYS A 94 16.08 2.50 12.45
C CYS A 94 15.68 1.59 11.27
N ILE A 95 14.78 2.07 10.41
CA ILE A 95 14.36 1.39 9.19
C ILE A 95 14.60 2.34 8.03
N SER A 96 15.53 1.99 7.14
CA SER A 96 15.84 2.81 5.96
C SER A 96 14.68 2.80 4.97
N VAL A 97 14.22 3.97 4.58
CA VAL A 97 13.10 4.16 3.65
C VAL A 97 13.65 4.47 2.26
N HIS A 98 13.13 3.76 1.25
CA HIS A 98 13.57 3.87 -0.14
C HIS A 98 12.37 4.22 -1.01
N GLU A 99 12.33 5.45 -1.54
CA GLU A 99 11.36 5.84 -2.56
C GLU A 99 11.87 5.45 -3.95
N ILE A 100 11.10 4.62 -4.66
CA ILE A 100 11.40 4.17 -6.02
C ILE A 100 10.46 4.90 -6.98
N ASP A 101 10.99 5.36 -8.10
CA ASP A 101 10.18 6.00 -9.14
C ASP A 101 9.02 5.10 -9.58
N ARG A 102 7.82 5.68 -9.56
CA ARG A 102 6.61 4.99 -9.98
C ARG A 102 6.71 4.63 -11.46
N LYS A 103 6.47 3.35 -11.76
CA LYS A 103 6.40 2.85 -13.13
C LYS A 103 5.41 3.67 -13.97
N THR A 104 5.85 4.07 -15.16
CA THR A 104 5.01 4.77 -16.15
C THR A 104 4.45 3.81 -17.20
N ASP A 105 3.38 4.23 -17.85
CA ASP A 105 2.85 3.55 -19.04
C ASP A 105 3.60 3.95 -20.32
N GLY A 106 3.15 3.45 -21.47
CA GLY A 106 3.77 3.76 -22.78
C GLY A 106 3.70 5.23 -23.21
N ASN A 107 2.94 6.08 -22.50
CA ASN A 107 2.84 7.52 -22.72
C ASN A 107 3.55 8.33 -21.62
N ASN A 108 4.41 7.68 -20.85
CA ASN A 108 5.14 8.27 -19.72
C ASN A 108 4.24 8.78 -18.58
N VAL A 109 3.00 8.26 -18.45
CA VAL A 109 2.09 8.61 -17.36
C VAL A 109 2.28 7.62 -16.21
N PRO A 110 2.53 8.07 -14.96
CA PRO A 110 2.70 7.16 -13.84
C PRO A 110 1.45 6.29 -13.58
N VAL A 111 1.66 4.98 -13.46
CA VAL A 111 0.59 4.01 -13.23
C VAL A 111 -0.02 4.21 -11.86
N SER A 112 -1.34 4.46 -11.77
CA SER A 112 -2.06 4.60 -10.50
C SER A 112 -3.28 3.66 -10.42
N ALA A 113 -3.57 3.18 -9.21
CA ALA A 113 -4.71 2.30 -8.98
C ALA A 113 -6.06 3.00 -9.25
N SER A 114 -6.13 4.32 -9.03
CA SER A 114 -7.31 5.12 -9.35
C SER A 114 -7.58 5.20 -10.85
N ALA A 115 -6.53 5.33 -11.68
CA ALA A 115 -6.67 5.28 -13.13
C ALA A 115 -7.14 3.89 -13.61
N VAL A 116 -6.56 2.81 -13.06
CA VAL A 116 -7.00 1.44 -13.37
C VAL A 116 -8.48 1.26 -13.03
N ARG A 117 -8.91 1.61 -11.81
CA ARG A 117 -10.33 1.50 -11.40
C ARG A 117 -11.26 2.33 -12.28
N ARG A 118 -10.87 3.55 -12.66
CA ARG A 118 -11.65 4.38 -13.59
C ARG A 118 -11.83 3.70 -14.94
N LEU A 119 -10.76 3.15 -15.53
CA LEU A 119 -10.84 2.41 -16.80
C LEU A 119 -11.73 1.17 -16.70
N LEU A 120 -11.70 0.45 -15.57
CA LEU A 120 -12.59 -0.68 -15.32
C LEU A 120 -14.06 -0.22 -15.25
N ASN A 121 -14.36 0.87 -14.55
CA ASN A 121 -15.72 1.44 -14.49
C ASN A 121 -16.22 1.95 -15.85
N GLU A 122 -15.32 2.41 -16.72
CA GLU A 122 -15.61 2.82 -18.10
C GLU A 122 -15.68 1.61 -19.07
N ASN A 123 -15.63 0.36 -18.58
CA ASN A 123 -15.57 -0.88 -19.37
C ASN A 123 -14.36 -0.96 -20.34
N LYS A 124 -13.30 -0.19 -20.10
CA LYS A 124 -12.07 -0.15 -20.92
C LYS A 124 -11.03 -1.16 -20.42
N ILE A 125 -11.41 -2.44 -20.36
CA ILE A 125 -10.57 -3.54 -19.83
C ILE A 125 -9.22 -3.64 -20.54
N SER A 126 -9.18 -3.49 -21.86
CA SER A 126 -7.94 -3.54 -22.65
C SER A 126 -6.95 -2.44 -22.26
N ALA A 127 -7.44 -1.24 -21.92
CA ALA A 127 -6.59 -0.15 -21.47
C ALA A 127 -6.08 -0.39 -20.03
N ALA A 128 -6.97 -0.81 -19.11
CA ALA A 128 -6.59 -1.16 -17.75
C ALA A 128 -5.53 -2.28 -17.70
N SER A 129 -5.68 -3.27 -18.58
CA SER A 129 -4.77 -4.41 -18.74
C SER A 129 -3.35 -4.03 -19.14
N ARG A 130 -3.14 -2.89 -19.81
CA ARG A 130 -1.80 -2.41 -20.18
C ARG A 130 -1.05 -1.76 -19.01
N MET A 131 -1.78 -1.35 -17.97
CA MET A 131 -1.20 -0.67 -16.80
C MET A 131 -0.76 -1.64 -15.70
N VAL A 132 -1.06 -2.93 -15.83
CA VAL A 132 -0.87 -3.92 -14.76
C VAL A 132 -0.04 -5.12 -15.22
N PRO A 133 0.62 -5.84 -14.30
CA PRO A 133 1.36 -7.06 -14.63
C PRO A 133 0.47 -8.13 -15.26
N ALA A 134 1.09 -9.09 -15.97
CA ALA A 134 0.38 -10.18 -16.65
C ALA A 134 -0.53 -11.00 -15.73
N THR A 135 -0.12 -11.22 -14.47
CA THR A 135 -0.92 -11.95 -13.48
C THR A 135 -2.17 -11.18 -13.07
N THR A 136 -2.08 -9.85 -12.92
CA THR A 136 -3.23 -8.98 -12.68
C THR A 136 -4.12 -8.87 -13.91
N ARG A 137 -3.55 -8.80 -15.11
CA ARG A 137 -4.31 -8.80 -16.37
C ARG A 137 -5.15 -10.07 -16.53
N ALA A 138 -4.57 -11.24 -16.25
CA ALA A 138 -5.30 -12.50 -16.25
C ALA A 138 -6.46 -12.48 -15.25
N PHE A 139 -6.24 -11.92 -14.06
CA PHE A 139 -7.29 -11.75 -13.06
C PHE A 139 -8.43 -10.83 -13.54
N LEU A 140 -8.11 -9.68 -14.16
CA LEU A 140 -9.10 -8.74 -14.69
C LEU A 140 -9.96 -9.35 -15.81
N ASN A 141 -9.35 -10.15 -16.69
CA ASN A 141 -10.04 -10.76 -17.83
C ASN A 141 -10.95 -11.93 -17.44
N ASN A 142 -10.68 -12.59 -16.31
CA ASN A 142 -11.45 -13.75 -15.86
C ASN A 142 -12.77 -13.38 -15.15
N GLY A 143 -13.12 -12.08 -15.06
CA GLY A 143 -14.43 -11.64 -14.57
C GLY A 143 -14.76 -12.01 -13.12
N VAL A 144 -13.75 -12.36 -12.32
CA VAL A 144 -13.97 -12.81 -10.93
C VAL A 144 -14.53 -11.64 -10.13
N GLN A 145 -15.74 -11.80 -9.58
CA GLN A 145 -16.37 -10.80 -8.72
C GLN A 145 -15.40 -10.40 -7.60
N HIS A 146 -15.07 -9.11 -7.54
CA HIS A 146 -14.26 -8.55 -6.47
C HIS A 146 -15.03 -8.65 -5.15
N GLN A 147 -14.75 -9.69 -4.35
CA GLN A 147 -15.19 -9.73 -2.97
C GLN A 147 -14.20 -8.90 -2.13
N PRO A 148 -14.61 -7.77 -1.52
CA PRO A 148 -13.70 -6.96 -0.72
C PRO A 148 -13.10 -7.80 0.40
N CYS A 149 -11.78 -7.72 0.57
CA CYS A 149 -11.01 -8.49 1.55
C CYS A 149 -11.47 -8.28 3.01
N LEU A 150 -12.31 -7.27 3.26
CA LEU A 150 -12.79 -6.84 4.57
C LEU A 150 -14.33 -6.86 4.67
N SER A 151 -15.01 -7.69 3.87
CA SER A 151 -16.48 -7.80 3.87
C SER A 151 -17.05 -8.64 5.01
N LYS A 152 -16.22 -9.33 5.81
CA LYS A 152 -16.69 -10.03 7.01
C LYS A 152 -16.75 -9.05 8.19
N PRO A 153 -17.92 -8.89 8.84
CA PRO A 153 -18.01 -8.09 10.05
C PRO A 153 -17.10 -8.65 11.14
N PHE A 154 -16.51 -7.75 11.92
CA PHE A 154 -15.74 -8.06 13.12
C PHE A 154 -16.64 -8.84 14.08
N SER A 155 -16.41 -10.15 14.24
CA SER A 155 -16.87 -10.85 15.44
C SER A 155 -15.80 -10.61 16.49
N ALA A 156 -16.02 -9.60 17.33
CA ALA A 156 -15.29 -9.45 18.56
C ALA A 156 -15.73 -10.60 19.47
N VAL A 157 -14.96 -11.68 19.49
CA VAL A 157 -15.01 -12.61 20.62
C VAL A 157 -14.18 -11.94 21.71
N VAL A 158 -14.90 -11.43 22.72
CA VAL A 158 -14.37 -10.96 24.00
C VAL A 158 -13.69 -12.13 24.71
#